data_AF-A0A1I4SEL6-F1
#
_entry.id   AF-A0A1I4SEL6-F1
#
_cell.length_a   1.000
_cell.length_b   1.000
_cell.length_c   1.000
_cell.angle_alpha   90.00
_cell.angle_beta   90.00
_cell.angle_gamma   90.00
#
_symmetry.space_group_name_H-M   'P 1'
#
loop_
_entity.id
_entity.type
_entity.pdbx_description
1 polymer ?
#
loop_
_entity_poly.entity_id
_entity_poly.type
_entity_poly.pdbx_seq_one_letter_code
_entity_poly.pdbx_strand_id
1 'polypeptide(L)'
;MIDNKTLDDMVKRLTEMMPESVQHLHADIEKNLKAGLSGTFQRMDLVTREEFEVQTALLERTRERLAAMESRVQALEKHFLEPQAQAGHTDRPAPQEGGPA
;
A
#
# COMPACT_ATOMS: atom_id res chain seq x y z
N MET A 1 6.15 10.76 -10.12
CA MET A 1 6.70 10.22 -11.38
C MET A 1 7.79 11.17 -11.82
N ILE A 2 8.95 10.69 -12.26
CA ILE A 2 9.94 11.61 -12.82
C ILE A 2 9.45 11.99 -14.22
N ASP A 3 9.07 13.26 -14.39
CA ASP A 3 8.49 13.77 -15.62
C ASP A 3 9.58 13.92 -16.70
N ASN A 4 9.33 13.36 -17.89
CA ASN A 4 10.24 13.44 -19.03
C ASN A 4 10.63 14.90 -19.38
N LYS A 5 9.70 15.84 -19.16
CA LYS A 5 9.93 17.28 -19.31
C LYS A 5 11.04 17.84 -18.42
N THR A 6 11.16 17.35 -17.19
CA THR A 6 12.19 17.83 -16.25
C THR A 6 13.59 17.35 -16.66
N LEU A 7 13.66 16.18 -17.30
CA LEU A 7 14.90 15.62 -17.82
C LEU A 7 15.32 16.34 -19.11
N ASP A 8 14.37 16.60 -20.01
CA ASP A 8 14.60 17.38 -21.23
C ASP A 8 15.09 18.81 -20.94
N ASP A 9 14.52 19.49 -19.94
CA ASP A 9 14.93 20.86 -19.57
C ASP A 9 16.34 20.89 -18.95
N MET A 10 16.73 19.86 -18.19
CA MET A 10 18.09 19.72 -17.67
C MET A 10 19.09 19.48 -18.79
N VAL A 11 18.75 18.58 -19.73
CA VAL A 11 19.60 18.30 -20.90
C VAL A 11 19.80 19.56 -21.72
N LYS A 12 18.73 20.31 -21.99
CA LYS A 12 18.78 21.53 -22.80
C LYS A 12 19.67 22.63 -22.19
N ARG A 13 19.55 22.87 -20.88
CA ARG A 13 20.40 23.83 -20.16
C ARG A 13 21.86 23.39 -20.12
N LEU A 14 22.11 22.08 -20.01
CA LEU A 14 23.47 21.53 -20.04
C LEU A 14 24.11 21.73 -21.42
N THR A 15 23.35 21.56 -22.50
CA THR A 15 23.82 21.74 -23.88
C THR A 15 24.07 23.22 -24.21
N GLU A 16 23.24 24.14 -23.71
CA GLU A 16 23.41 25.60 -23.90
C GLU A 16 24.65 26.17 -23.22
N MET A 17 25.19 25.49 -22.19
CA MET A 17 26.39 25.92 -21.46
C MET A 17 27.70 25.35 -22.02
N MET A 18 27.68 24.56 -23.11
CA MET A 18 28.87 23.90 -23.65
C MET A 18 29.51 24.66 -24.83
N PRO A 19 30.87 24.74 -24.91
CA PRO A 19 31.59 25.36 -26.03
C PRO A 19 31.41 24.59 -27.36
N GLU A 20 31.53 25.26 -28.51
CA GLU A 20 31.34 24.65 -29.85
C GLU A 20 32.24 23.42 -30.11
N SER A 21 33.44 23.37 -29.53
CA SER A 21 34.32 22.19 -29.62
C SER A 21 33.71 20.93 -29.02
N VAL A 22 32.77 21.08 -28.07
CA VAL A 22 32.05 19.98 -27.42
C VAL A 22 30.80 19.58 -28.20
N GLN A 23 30.31 20.38 -29.14
CA GLN A 23 29.15 20.03 -29.99
C GLN A 23 29.46 18.84 -30.92
N HIS A 24 30.69 18.74 -31.44
CA HIS A 24 31.10 17.56 -32.22
C HIS A 24 31.39 16.33 -31.35
N LEU A 25 31.84 16.54 -30.12
CA LEU A 25 31.97 15.49 -29.10
C LEU A 25 30.61 15.07 -28.50
N HIS A 26 29.56 15.88 -28.68
CA HIS A 26 28.22 15.64 -28.14
C HIS A 26 27.66 14.30 -28.61
N ALA A 27 27.79 13.98 -29.90
CA ALA A 27 27.24 12.73 -30.45
C ALA A 27 27.88 11.49 -29.82
N ASP A 28 29.20 11.50 -29.60
CA ASP A 28 29.92 10.38 -29.00
C ASP A 28 29.70 10.30 -27.49
N ILE A 29 29.64 11.45 -26.80
CA ILE A 29 29.31 11.53 -25.38
C ILE A 29 27.87 11.07 -25.15
N GLU A 30 26.92 11.51 -25.96
CA GLU A 30 25.51 11.13 -25.90
C GLU A 30 25.34 9.62 -26.11
N LYS A 31 26.04 9.04 -27.10
CA LYS A 31 26.03 7.59 -27.33
C LYS A 31 26.60 6.80 -26.15
N ASN A 32 27.72 7.25 -25.59
CA ASN A 32 28.36 6.60 -24.43
C ASN A 32 27.55 6.79 -23.14
N LEU A 33 26.95 7.95 -22.93
CA LEU A 33 26.03 8.22 -21.82
C LEU A 33 24.77 7.37 -21.94
N LYS A 34 24.17 7.28 -23.12
CA LYS A 34 22.99 6.43 -23.36
C LYS A 34 23.31 4.96 -23.10
N ALA A 35 24.44 4.46 -23.58
CA ALA A 35 24.89 3.09 -23.30
C ALA A 35 25.19 2.88 -21.80
N GLY A 36 25.83 3.84 -21.15
CA GLY A 36 26.13 3.80 -19.71
C GLY A 36 24.87 3.86 -18.84
N LEU A 37 23.92 4.73 -19.18
CA LEU A 37 22.62 4.84 -18.51
C LEU A 37 21.77 3.60 -18.74
N SER A 38 21.66 3.10 -19.97
CA SER A 38 20.96 1.84 -20.26
C SER A 38 21.57 0.66 -19.50
N GLY A 39 22.91 0.54 -19.48
CA GLY A 39 23.61 -0.50 -18.72
C GLY A 39 23.59 -0.30 -17.20
N THR A 40 23.30 0.92 -16.71
CA THR A 40 23.13 1.20 -15.27
C THR A 40 21.69 0.95 -14.85
N PHE A 41 20.70 1.34 -15.65
CA PHE A 41 19.30 0.99 -15.46
C PHE A 41 19.07 -0.52 -15.48
N GLN A 42 19.77 -1.28 -16.33
CA GLN A 42 19.74 -2.76 -16.28
C GLN A 42 20.38 -3.36 -15.01
N ARG A 43 21.30 -2.64 -14.35
CA ARG A 43 21.96 -3.08 -13.11
C ARG A 43 21.26 -2.58 -11.85
N MET A 44 20.33 -1.63 -11.98
CA MET A 44 19.42 -1.27 -10.90
C MET A 44 18.33 -2.33 -10.83
N ASP A 45 17.91 -2.68 -9.62
CA ASP A 45 16.81 -3.62 -9.37
C ASP A 45 15.48 -2.93 -9.70
N LEU A 46 15.29 -2.59 -10.98
CA LEU A 46 14.16 -1.83 -11.47
C LEU A 46 12.94 -2.74 -11.49
N VAL A 47 12.06 -2.52 -10.52
CA VAL A 47 10.71 -3.07 -10.56
C VAL A 47 10.00 -2.43 -11.74
N THR A 48 9.57 -3.24 -12.70
CA THR A 48 8.80 -2.74 -13.84
C THR A 48 7.51 -2.10 -13.36
N ARG A 49 6.96 -1.18 -14.15
CA ARG A 49 5.67 -0.56 -13.82
C ARG A 49 4.58 -1.61 -13.60
N GLU A 50 4.57 -2.66 -14.41
CA GLU A 50 3.62 -3.76 -14.31
C GLU A 50 3.75 -4.52 -12.97
N GLU A 51 4.97 -4.84 -12.54
CA GLU A 51 5.20 -5.50 -11.25
C GLU A 51 4.81 -4.62 -10.05
N PHE A 52 5.02 -3.31 -10.15
CA PHE A 52 4.57 -2.35 -9.14
C PHE A 52 3.04 -2.30 -9.05
N GLU A 53 2.35 -2.32 -10.19
CA GLU A 53 0.89 -2.33 -10.26
C GLU A 53 0.30 -3.63 -9.71
N VAL A 54 0.92 -4.79 -9.99
CA VAL A 54 0.52 -6.08 -9.40
C VAL A 54 0.66 -6.08 -7.89
N GLN A 55 1.79 -5.59 -7.35
CA GLN A 55 2.00 -5.51 -5.90
C GLN A 55 1.00 -4.57 -5.22
N THR A 56 0.68 -3.45 -5.87
CA THR A 56 -0.34 -2.51 -5.38
C THR A 56 -1.71 -3.17 -5.33
N ALA A 57 -2.11 -3.87 -6.39
CA ALA A 57 -3.38 -4.60 -6.43
C ALA A 57 -3.44 -5.72 -5.38
N LEU A 58 -2.32 -6.41 -5.14
CA LEU A 58 -2.24 -7.42 -4.08
C LEU A 58 -2.40 -6.79 -2.69
N LEU A 59 -1.80 -5.62 -2.47
CA LEU A 59 -1.91 -4.89 -1.20
C LEU A 59 -3.33 -4.40 -0.93
N GLU A 60 -4.03 -3.90 -1.94
CA GLU A 60 -5.45 -3.53 -1.80
C GLU A 60 -6.30 -4.75 -1.44
N ARG A 61 -6.08 -5.88 -2.11
CA ARG A 61 -6.79 -7.13 -1.80
C ARG A 61 -6.49 -7.64 -0.38
N THR A 62 -5.28 -7.48 0.13
CA THR A 62 -4.96 -7.89 1.51
C THR A 62 -5.60 -6.95 2.52
N ARG A 63 -5.68 -5.64 2.25
CA ARG A 63 -6.42 -4.68 3.08
C ARG A 63 -7.90 -5.02 3.17
N GLU A 64 -8.55 -5.34 2.06
CA GLU A 64 -9.96 -5.76 2.04
C GLU A 64 -10.18 -7.02 2.89
N ARG A 65 -9.30 -8.02 2.74
CA ARG A 65 -9.36 -9.26 3.53
C ARG A 65 -9.14 -9.00 5.01
N LEU A 66 -8.21 -8.11 5.36
CA LEU A 66 -7.94 -7.72 6.74
C LEU A 66 -9.18 -7.08 7.37
N ALA A 67 -9.79 -6.09 6.70
CA ALA A 67 -10.99 -5.42 7.18
C ALA A 67 -12.16 -6.40 7.38
N ALA A 68 -12.33 -7.37 6.47
CA ALA A 68 -13.35 -8.42 6.61
C ALA A 68 -13.08 -9.33 7.83
N MET A 69 -11.81 -9.67 8.10
CA MET A 69 -11.45 -10.46 9.27
C MET A 69 -11.63 -9.67 10.57
N GLU A 70 -11.21 -8.40 10.62
CA GLU A 70 -11.43 -7.51 11.75
C GLU A 70 -12.92 -7.38 12.09
N SER A 71 -13.78 -7.22 11.07
CA SER A 71 -15.23 -7.18 11.27
C SER A 71 -15.78 -8.49 11.84
N ARG A 72 -15.29 -9.64 11.36
CA ARG A 72 -15.69 -10.95 11.90
C ARG A 72 -15.25 -11.12 13.35
N VAL A 73 -14.02 -10.73 13.68
CA VAL A 73 -13.51 -10.78 15.05
C VAL A 73 -14.33 -9.88 15.95
N GLN A 74 -14.61 -8.63 15.58
CA GLN A 74 -15.48 -7.75 16.36
C GLN A 74 -16.89 -8.32 16.58
N ALA A 75 -17.46 -8.97 15.56
CA ALA A 75 -18.77 -9.60 15.69
C ALA A 75 -18.74 -10.77 16.69
N LEU A 76 -17.68 -11.58 16.66
CA LEU A 76 -17.47 -12.66 17.63
C LEU A 76 -17.23 -12.10 19.03
N GLU A 77 -16.34 -11.12 19.17
CA GLU A 77 -16.05 -10.47 20.46
C GLU A 77 -17.32 -9.90 21.08
N LYS A 78 -18.19 -9.24 20.30
CA LYS A 78 -19.49 -8.76 20.79
C LYS A 78 -20.39 -9.89 21.28
N HIS A 79 -20.48 -10.98 20.52
CA HIS A 79 -21.30 -12.14 20.89
C HIS A 79 -20.84 -12.82 22.20
N PHE A 80 -19.54 -12.77 22.51
CA PHE A 80 -18.99 -13.36 23.74
C PHE A 80 -18.84 -12.37 24.91
N LEU A 81 -18.80 -11.06 24.65
CA LEU A 81 -18.67 -10.01 25.65
C LEU A 81 -20.01 -9.37 26.04
N GLU A 82 -21.09 -9.59 25.27
CA GLU A 82 -22.44 -9.31 25.75
C GLU A 82 -22.70 -10.19 26.98
N PRO A 83 -22.87 -9.59 28.18
CA PRO A 83 -23.10 -10.37 29.38
C PRO A 83 -24.35 -11.22 29.19
N GLN A 84 -24.40 -12.35 29.89
CA GLN A 84 -25.60 -13.16 30.14
C GLN A 84 -26.68 -12.37 30.92
N ALA A 85 -26.99 -11.13 30.52
CA ALA A 85 -27.86 -10.19 31.21
C ALA A 85 -29.36 -10.56 31.09
N GLN A 86 -29.71 -11.65 30.40
CA GLN A 86 -31.09 -12.10 30.25
C GLN A 86 -31.37 -13.52 30.74
N ALA A 87 -30.38 -14.25 31.27
CA ALA A 87 -30.59 -15.61 31.81
C ALA A 87 -30.81 -15.64 33.34
N GLY A 88 -31.34 -14.56 33.92
CA GLY A 88 -31.52 -14.40 35.37
C GLY A 88 -32.91 -13.93 35.81
N HIS A 89 -33.92 -13.93 34.93
CA HIS A 89 -35.31 -13.81 35.39
C HIS A 89 -35.80 -15.19 35.82
N THR A 90 -35.35 -15.60 37.01
CA THR A 90 -35.98 -16.64 37.80
C THR A 90 -37.40 -16.22 38.09
N ASP A 91 -38.33 -16.69 37.27
CA ASP A 91 -39.70 -16.93 37.68
C ASP A 91 -39.66 -18.02 38.75
N ARG A 92 -39.40 -17.62 40.00
CA ARG A 92 -39.48 -18.51 41.17
C ARG A 92 -40.90 -18.35 41.72
N PRO A 93 -41.77 -19.36 41.67
CA PRO A 93 -43.06 -19.27 42.33
C PRO A 93 -42.79 -19.16 43.84
N ALA A 94 -43.39 -18.17 44.48
CA ALA A 94 -43.25 -17.94 45.90
C ALA A 94 -43.68 -19.18 46.70
N PRO A 95 -42.83 -19.75 47.57
CA PRO A 95 -43.30 -20.73 48.53
C PRO A 95 -43.97 -19.98 49.69
N GLN A 96 -45.29 -19.92 49.69
CA GLN A 96 -46.07 -19.57 50.87
C GLN A 96 -46.59 -20.87 51.50
N GLU A 97 -45.70 -21.56 52.22
CA GLU A 97 -46.13 -22.49 53.27
C GLU A 97 -46.10 -21.77 54.60
N GLY A 98 -47.21 -21.86 55.35
CA GLY A 98 -47.24 -21.56 56.78
C GLY A 98 -48.49 -20.79 57.23
N GLY A 99 -49.61 -21.50 57.43
CA GLY A 99 -50.54 -21.13 58.50
C GLY A 99 -49.83 -21.19 59.86
N PRO A 100 -50.35 -20.54 60.91
CA PRO A 100 -51.36 -21.23 61.71
C PRO A 100 -52.40 -20.33 62.43
N ALA A 101 -53.35 -21.03 63.07
CA ALA A 101 -54.39 -20.62 64.05
C ALA A 101 -55.76 -20.23 63.48
#